data_AF-A0A7K5J346-F1
#
_entry.id   AF-A0A7K5J346-F1
#
_cell.length_a   1.000
_cell.length_b   1.000
_cell.length_c   1.000
_cell.angle_alpha   90.00
_cell.angle_beta   90.00
_cell.angle_gamma   90.00
#
_symmetry.space_group_name_H-M   'P 1'
#
loop_
_entity.id
_entity.type
_entity.pdbx_description
1 polymer ?
#
loop_
_entity_poly.entity_id
_entity_poly.type
_entity_poly.pdbx_seq_one_letter_code
_entity_poly.pdbx_strand_id
1 'polypeptide(L)'
;KVDDPVCDVQISRMLELPCLYREVYDKPFKGPEEIQSGLEGQNFSIHMLHEKVQAFLLENKIQTFYQQELETVDSLVSLISHHLLHSFLAIQVKSKSNSNSKRIHSVFKEAIRMLQEKGVVFQKPGSSKDLYYVTDHDKELFKVTLDVIKEDCRKPRHAEKGCHFLHVLSCVRQSYNPSLPEVVMHRVLELLESNSDIVSTMEGYFMVF
;
A
#
# COMPACT_ATOMS: atom_id res chain seq x y z
N LYS A 1 25.35 -1.29 -62.33
CA LYS A 1 26.42 -2.32 -62.26
C LYS A 1 27.40 -1.83 -61.20
N VAL A 2 27.78 -2.66 -60.24
CA VAL A 2 28.79 -2.27 -59.24
C VAL A 2 30.14 -2.26 -59.96
N ASP A 3 30.86 -1.14 -59.88
CA ASP A 3 32.20 -1.00 -60.41
C ASP A 3 33.18 -1.47 -59.33
N ASP A 4 33.55 -2.75 -59.40
CA ASP A 4 34.39 -3.44 -58.41
C ASP A 4 35.49 -4.26 -59.12
N PRO A 5 36.41 -3.58 -59.85
CA PRO A 5 37.37 -4.24 -60.72
C PRO A 5 38.38 -5.13 -59.98
N VAL A 6 38.53 -4.93 -58.67
CA VAL A 6 39.42 -5.68 -57.78
C VAL A 6 38.66 -6.57 -56.79
N CYS A 7 37.33 -6.68 -56.93
CA CYS A 7 36.44 -7.48 -56.08
C CYS A 7 36.43 -7.09 -54.59
N ASP A 8 36.90 -5.90 -54.23
CA ASP A 8 37.00 -5.43 -52.84
C ASP A 8 35.64 -5.30 -52.17
N VAL A 9 34.64 -4.82 -52.91
CA VAL A 9 33.26 -4.66 -52.40
C VAL A 9 32.62 -6.04 -52.20
N GLN A 10 32.83 -6.96 -53.14
CA GLN A 10 32.31 -8.31 -53.05
C GLN A 10 32.97 -9.12 -51.92
N ILE A 11 34.28 -9.00 -51.74
CA ILE A 11 35.04 -9.66 -50.66
C ILE A 11 34.60 -9.12 -49.31
N SER A 12 34.51 -7.80 -49.16
CA SER A 12 34.10 -7.15 -47.90
C SER A 12 32.69 -7.59 -47.50
N ARG A 13 31.76 -7.67 -48.47
CA ARG A 13 30.40 -8.15 -48.21
C ARG A 13 30.33 -9.62 -47.82
N MET A 14 31.18 -10.47 -48.42
CA MET A 14 31.28 -11.89 -48.04
C MET A 14 31.80 -12.09 -46.61
N LEU A 15 32.64 -11.19 -46.11
CA LEU A 15 33.15 -11.23 -44.75
C LEU A 15 32.17 -10.63 -43.73
N GLU A 16 31.42 -9.61 -44.13
CA GLU A 16 30.42 -8.94 -43.27
C GLU A 16 29.17 -9.80 -43.02
N LEU A 17 28.69 -10.50 -44.06
CA LEU A 17 27.42 -11.23 -44.00
C LEU A 17 27.34 -12.25 -42.85
N PRO A 18 28.34 -13.14 -42.64
CA PRO A 18 28.30 -14.13 -41.56
C PRO A 18 28.20 -13.50 -40.17
N CYS A 19 28.88 -12.37 -39.95
CA CYS A 19 28.79 -11.61 -38.70
C CYS A 19 27.40 -11.03 -38.51
N LEU A 20 26.86 -10.38 -39.54
CA LEU A 20 25.53 -9.78 -39.51
C LEU A 20 24.42 -10.82 -39.22
N TYR A 21 24.50 -12.00 -39.85
CA TYR A 21 23.58 -13.10 -39.56
C TYR A 21 23.73 -13.58 -38.11
N ARG A 22 24.95 -13.92 -37.67
CA ARG A 22 25.19 -14.41 -36.30
C ARG A 22 24.78 -13.41 -35.22
N GLU A 23 24.97 -12.11 -35.47
CA GLU A 23 24.83 -11.08 -34.46
C GLU A 23 23.44 -10.45 -34.42
N VAL A 24 22.71 -10.45 -35.54
CA VAL A 24 21.44 -9.74 -35.69
C VAL A 24 20.32 -10.68 -36.11
N TYR A 25 20.47 -11.38 -37.24
CA TYR A 25 19.34 -12.10 -37.86
C TYR A 25 19.08 -13.50 -37.26
N ASP A 26 20.13 -14.22 -36.90
CA ASP A 26 20.02 -15.57 -36.29
C ASP A 26 19.70 -15.48 -34.80
N LYS A 27 19.83 -14.30 -34.19
CA LYS A 27 19.41 -14.10 -32.81
C LYS A 27 17.88 -14.03 -32.76
N PRO A 28 17.24 -14.78 -31.84
CA PRO A 28 15.81 -14.62 -31.63
C PRO A 28 15.55 -13.17 -31.23
N PHE A 29 14.49 -12.57 -31.79
CA PHE A 29 14.06 -11.23 -31.42
C PHE A 29 13.74 -11.21 -29.93
N LYS A 30 14.64 -10.62 -29.16
CA LYS A 30 14.36 -10.23 -27.79
C LYS A 30 13.64 -8.90 -27.91
N GLY A 31 12.42 -8.82 -27.38
CA GLY A 31 11.81 -7.52 -27.10
C GLY A 31 12.71 -6.71 -26.16
N PRO A 32 12.34 -5.48 -25.79
CA PRO A 32 13.06 -4.74 -24.76
C PRO A 32 12.91 -5.46 -23.41
N GLU A 33 13.68 -6.52 -23.22
CA GLU A 33 13.97 -7.11 -21.93
C GLU A 33 15.12 -6.30 -21.34
N GLU A 34 14.76 -5.56 -20.29
CA GLU A 34 15.56 -5.38 -19.10
C GLU A 34 17.03 -5.02 -19.37
N ILE A 35 17.29 -3.72 -19.30
CA ILE A 35 18.55 -3.26 -18.71
C ILE A 35 18.57 -3.83 -17.29
N GLN A 36 19.11 -5.04 -17.15
CA GLN A 36 19.55 -5.64 -15.90
C GLN A 36 20.73 -4.81 -15.41
N SER A 37 20.41 -3.64 -14.83
CA SER A 37 21.28 -2.92 -13.93
C SER A 37 20.61 -2.90 -12.56
N GLY A 38 20.83 -3.96 -11.79
CA GLY A 38 20.93 -3.88 -10.33
C GLY A 38 19.70 -3.50 -9.49
N LEU A 39 18.48 -3.46 -10.04
CA LEU A 39 17.26 -3.48 -9.22
C LEU A 39 16.40 -4.65 -9.68
N GLU A 40 16.28 -5.64 -8.81
CA GLU A 40 15.36 -6.76 -8.92
C GLU A 40 14.03 -6.31 -9.52
N GLY A 41 13.55 -7.05 -10.54
CA GLY A 41 12.21 -6.92 -11.08
C GLY A 41 11.18 -7.20 -10.00
N GLN A 42 10.88 -6.20 -9.18
CA GLN A 42 9.80 -6.26 -8.22
C GLN A 42 8.52 -6.15 -9.02
N ASN A 43 7.93 -7.31 -9.33
CA ASN A 43 6.55 -7.38 -9.78
C ASN A 43 5.71 -6.51 -8.84
N PHE A 44 5.20 -5.40 -9.37
CA PHE A 44 4.33 -4.54 -8.61
C PHE A 44 3.13 -5.35 -8.12
N SER A 45 3.05 -5.48 -6.81
CA SER A 45 1.90 -6.03 -6.14
C SER A 45 1.20 -4.89 -5.42
N ILE A 46 -0.13 -4.90 -5.43
CA ILE A 46 -0.93 -4.04 -4.56
C ILE A 46 -0.49 -4.22 -3.09
N HIS A 47 0.01 -5.41 -2.74
CA HIS A 47 0.64 -5.66 -1.45
C HIS A 47 1.85 -4.76 -1.20
N MET A 48 2.72 -4.55 -2.17
CA MET A 48 3.85 -3.64 -2.00
C MET A 48 3.39 -2.18 -1.88
N LEU A 49 2.35 -1.78 -2.62
CA LEU A 49 1.83 -0.42 -2.55
C LEU A 49 1.24 -0.11 -1.16
N HIS A 50 0.41 -1.00 -0.59
CA HIS A 50 -0.18 -0.71 0.72
C HIS A 50 0.90 -0.63 1.82
N GLU A 51 1.96 -1.43 1.76
CA GLU A 51 3.09 -1.34 2.69
C GLU A 51 3.84 0.00 2.54
N LYS A 52 4.09 0.44 1.31
CA LYS A 52 4.73 1.74 1.06
C LYS A 52 3.86 2.91 1.49
N VAL A 53 2.55 2.85 1.27
CA VAL A 53 1.59 3.85 1.76
C VAL A 53 1.59 3.86 3.29
N GLN A 54 1.55 2.70 3.95
CA GLN A 54 1.60 2.62 5.40
C GLN A 54 2.89 3.22 5.97
N ALA A 55 4.05 2.86 5.42
CA ALA A 55 5.33 3.43 5.81
C ALA A 55 5.35 4.95 5.64
N PHE A 56 4.86 5.44 4.50
CA PHE A 56 4.76 6.87 4.22
C PHE A 56 3.91 7.61 5.25
N LEU A 57 2.74 7.07 5.62
CA LEU A 57 1.87 7.68 6.63
C LEU A 57 2.56 7.78 8.00
N LEU A 58 3.29 6.73 8.40
CA LEU A 58 4.02 6.66 9.67
C LEU A 58 5.23 7.61 9.70
N GLU A 59 6.06 7.59 8.67
CA GLU A 59 7.26 8.42 8.55
C GLU A 59 6.92 9.92 8.59
N ASN A 60 5.84 10.30 7.90
CA ASN A 60 5.40 11.69 7.81
C ASN A 60 4.43 12.10 8.93
N LYS A 61 4.09 11.19 9.85
CA LYS A 61 3.18 11.43 10.99
C LYS A 61 1.82 11.99 10.54
N ILE A 62 1.29 11.47 9.44
CA ILE A 62 0.04 11.94 8.84
C ILE A 62 -1.13 11.46 9.70
N GLN A 63 -1.94 12.40 10.20
CA GLN A 63 -3.12 12.06 11.02
C GLN A 63 -4.35 11.78 10.16
N THR A 64 -4.53 12.56 9.11
CA THR A 64 -5.65 12.46 8.17
C THR A 64 -5.17 12.71 6.77
N PHE A 65 -5.77 12.06 5.79
CA PHE A 65 -5.46 12.30 4.39
C PHE A 65 -6.66 12.04 3.49
N TYR A 66 -6.65 12.72 2.35
CA TYR A 66 -7.48 12.41 1.21
C TYR A 66 -6.75 11.43 0.28
N GLN A 67 -7.49 10.52 -0.35
CA GLN A 67 -6.89 9.61 -1.34
C GLN A 67 -6.12 10.38 -2.42
N GLN A 68 -6.65 11.52 -2.87
CA GLN A 68 -6.04 12.36 -3.90
C GLN A 68 -4.67 12.89 -3.48
N GLU A 69 -4.42 13.13 -2.19
CA GLU A 69 -3.12 13.58 -1.70
C GLU A 69 -2.05 12.50 -1.92
N LEU A 70 -2.39 11.23 -1.68
CA LEU A 70 -1.48 10.11 -1.98
C LEU A 70 -1.24 9.95 -3.48
N GLU A 71 -2.25 10.24 -4.31
CA GLU A 71 -2.13 10.23 -5.78
C GLU A 71 -1.24 11.36 -6.33
N THR A 72 -0.87 12.36 -5.52
CA THR A 72 0.09 13.41 -5.90
C THR A 72 1.54 13.10 -5.54
N VAL A 73 1.77 12.03 -4.76
CA VAL A 73 3.12 11.67 -4.30
C VAL A 73 3.85 10.90 -5.39
N ASP A 74 4.82 11.56 -6.04
CA ASP A 74 5.58 11.00 -7.16
C ASP A 74 6.19 9.64 -6.87
N SER A 75 6.71 9.41 -5.66
CA SER A 75 7.31 8.13 -5.26
C SER A 75 6.29 6.99 -5.24
N LEU A 76 5.05 7.24 -4.79
CA LEU A 76 3.97 6.26 -4.75
C LEU A 76 3.37 6.02 -6.15
N VAL A 77 3.18 7.09 -6.93
CA VAL A 77 2.65 7.01 -8.31
C VAL A 77 3.64 6.33 -9.24
N SER A 78 4.94 6.54 -9.04
CA SER A 78 5.99 5.88 -9.83
C SER A 78 5.90 4.36 -9.69
N LEU A 79 5.68 3.82 -8.49
CA LEU A 79 5.54 2.38 -8.28
C LEU A 79 4.43 1.77 -9.17
N ILE A 80 3.31 2.48 -9.29
CA ILE A 80 2.16 2.06 -10.10
C ILE A 80 2.44 2.23 -11.59
N SER A 81 3.07 3.33 -11.98
CA SER A 81 3.29 3.69 -13.39
C SER A 81 4.26 2.74 -14.09
N HIS A 82 5.30 2.28 -13.40
CA HIS A 82 6.23 1.27 -13.93
C HIS A 82 5.51 -0.05 -14.24
N HIS A 83 4.56 -0.45 -13.40
CA HIS A 83 3.73 -1.64 -13.63
C HIS A 83 2.73 -1.48 -14.76
N LEU A 84 2.05 -0.34 -14.82
CA LEU A 84 1.10 -0.08 -15.90
C LEU A 84 1.83 -0.11 -17.25
N LEU A 85 3.04 0.43 -17.35
CA LEU A 85 3.90 0.32 -18.54
C LEU A 85 4.19 -1.14 -18.93
N HIS A 86 4.51 -2.01 -17.97
CA HIS A 86 4.73 -3.45 -18.22
C HIS A 86 3.46 -4.17 -18.69
N SER A 87 2.30 -3.82 -18.12
CA SER A 87 1.01 -4.39 -18.53
C SER A 87 0.58 -3.96 -19.93
N PHE A 88 0.95 -2.75 -20.38
CA PHE A 88 0.63 -2.24 -21.72
C PHE A 88 1.35 -2.99 -22.86
N LEU A 89 2.48 -3.65 -22.59
CA LEU A 89 3.17 -4.49 -23.58
C LEU A 89 2.44 -5.81 -23.86
N ALA A 90 1.56 -6.26 -22.95
CA ALA A 90 0.88 -7.56 -23.08
C ALA A 90 -0.51 -7.49 -23.76
N ILE A 91 -1.14 -6.32 -23.87
CA ILE A 91 -2.54 -6.23 -24.34
C ILE A 91 -2.71 -5.04 -25.30
N GLN A 92 -2.21 -5.19 -26.53
CA GLN A 92 -2.72 -4.45 -27.68
C GLN A 92 -3.84 -5.24 -28.38
N VAL A 93 -4.99 -5.43 -27.73
CA VAL A 93 -6.25 -5.61 -28.47
C VAL A 93 -7.44 -5.13 -27.62
N LYS A 94 -8.12 -4.07 -28.09
CA LYS A 94 -9.50 -3.66 -27.75
C LYS A 94 -9.88 -3.56 -26.26
N SER A 95 -9.80 -2.36 -25.68
CA SER A 95 -10.90 -1.88 -24.82
C SER A 95 -10.91 -0.35 -24.72
N LYS A 96 -12.12 0.22 -24.56
CA LYS A 96 -12.40 1.65 -24.40
C LYS A 96 -11.42 2.32 -23.44
N SER A 97 -10.95 3.51 -23.83
CA SER A 97 -10.09 4.43 -23.07
C SER A 97 -10.46 4.54 -21.58
N ASN A 98 -9.93 3.66 -20.74
CA ASN A 98 -9.79 3.91 -19.31
C ASN A 98 -8.49 4.69 -19.16
N SER A 99 -8.60 6.00 -18.88
CA SER A 99 -7.44 6.86 -18.65
C SER A 99 -6.55 6.30 -17.54
N ASN A 100 -5.23 6.47 -17.66
CA ASN A 100 -4.27 6.01 -16.65
C ASN A 100 -4.63 6.55 -15.25
N SER A 101 -5.15 7.77 -15.16
CA SER A 101 -5.65 8.36 -13.91
C SER A 101 -6.72 7.51 -13.22
N LYS A 102 -7.69 6.95 -13.96
CA LYS A 102 -8.73 6.09 -13.37
C LYS A 102 -8.16 4.78 -12.82
N ARG A 103 -7.13 4.24 -13.50
CA ARG A 103 -6.45 3.03 -13.04
C ARG A 103 -5.65 3.30 -11.77
N ILE A 104 -4.87 4.37 -11.75
CA ILE A 104 -4.11 4.81 -10.57
C ILE A 104 -5.06 5.02 -9.39
N HIS A 105 -6.16 5.75 -9.60
CA HIS A 105 -7.20 5.95 -8.60
C HIS A 105 -7.77 4.63 -8.06
N SER A 106 -8.08 3.66 -8.93
CA SER A 106 -8.58 2.36 -8.48
C SER A 106 -7.56 1.55 -7.67
N VAL A 107 -6.28 1.65 -8.02
CA VAL A 107 -5.18 0.94 -7.36
C VAL A 107 -4.90 1.53 -5.97
N PHE A 108 -4.89 2.87 -5.83
CA PHE A 108 -4.81 3.50 -4.51
C PHE A 108 -6.01 3.17 -3.64
N LYS A 109 -7.21 3.20 -4.21
CA LYS A 109 -8.43 2.83 -3.49
C LYS A 109 -8.38 1.40 -2.96
N GLU A 110 -7.84 0.48 -3.74
CA GLU A 110 -7.62 -0.91 -3.35
C GLU A 110 -6.60 -1.01 -2.20
N ALA A 111 -5.45 -0.36 -2.33
CA ALA A 111 -4.41 -0.36 -1.30
C ALA A 111 -4.91 0.26 0.02
N ILE A 112 -5.67 1.35 -0.05
CA ILE A 112 -6.29 1.98 1.13
C ILE A 112 -7.32 1.03 1.75
N ARG A 113 -8.11 0.29 0.95
CA ARG A 113 -9.04 -0.71 1.50
C ARG A 113 -8.30 -1.79 2.29
N MET A 114 -7.16 -2.27 1.81
CA MET A 114 -6.33 -3.22 2.56
C MET A 114 -5.82 -2.64 3.89
N LEU A 115 -5.48 -1.34 3.92
CA LEU A 115 -5.14 -0.65 5.16
C LEU A 115 -6.34 -0.55 6.12
N GLN A 116 -7.55 -0.38 5.60
CA GLN A 116 -8.78 -0.42 6.41
C GLN A 116 -9.06 -1.80 6.99
N GLU A 117 -8.87 -2.86 6.19
CA GLU A 117 -9.02 -4.25 6.65
C GLU A 117 -8.04 -4.60 7.78
N LYS A 118 -6.83 -4.01 7.75
CA LYS A 118 -5.83 -4.12 8.84
C LYS A 118 -6.06 -3.15 10.01
N GLY A 119 -7.07 -2.29 9.94
CA GLY A 119 -7.36 -1.28 10.97
C GLY A 119 -6.34 -0.13 11.06
N VAL A 120 -5.41 -0.01 10.09
CA VAL A 120 -4.39 1.06 10.06
C VAL A 120 -5.04 2.42 9.79
N VAL A 121 -6.09 2.43 8.95
CA VAL A 121 -6.85 3.63 8.63
C VAL A 121 -8.34 3.37 8.74
N PHE A 122 -9.12 4.40 9.03
CA PHE A 122 -10.58 4.31 9.13
C PHE A 122 -11.26 5.61 8.71
N GLN A 123 -12.60 5.58 8.65
CA GLN A 123 -13.41 6.73 8.30
C GLN A 123 -14.41 7.03 9.42
N LYS A 124 -14.75 8.31 9.59
CA LYS A 124 -15.75 8.76 10.57
C LYS A 124 -17.10 8.97 9.87
N PRO A 125 -18.23 8.70 10.54
CA PRO A 125 -19.54 9.02 9.99
C PRO A 125 -19.63 10.54 9.75
N GLY A 126 -20.12 10.93 8.56
CA GLY A 126 -20.22 12.33 8.17
C GLY A 126 -18.95 12.96 7.63
N SER A 127 -17.82 12.25 7.59
CA SER A 127 -16.64 12.71 6.83
C SER A 127 -16.87 12.60 5.33
N SER A 128 -16.14 13.40 4.54
CA SER A 128 -16.11 13.23 3.09
C SER A 128 -15.70 11.80 2.72
N LYS A 129 -16.28 11.27 1.64
CA LYS A 129 -16.13 9.88 1.19
C LYS A 129 -14.68 9.42 1.03
N ASP A 130 -13.78 10.35 0.73
CA ASP A 130 -12.37 10.07 0.45
C ASP A 130 -11.43 10.56 1.57
N LEU A 131 -11.95 10.98 2.73
CA LEU A 131 -11.15 11.36 3.89
C LEU A 131 -10.94 10.16 4.81
N TYR A 132 -9.70 9.91 5.17
CA TYR A 132 -9.26 8.81 6.02
C TYR A 132 -8.50 9.34 7.23
N TYR A 133 -8.63 8.63 8.35
CA TYR A 133 -7.94 8.88 9.62
C TYR A 133 -6.95 7.74 9.86
N VAL A 134 -5.74 8.07 10.30
CA VAL A 134 -4.69 7.11 10.61
C VAL A 134 -4.76 6.75 12.08
N THR A 135 -5.03 5.48 12.38
CA THR A 135 -5.25 4.97 13.75
C THR A 135 -4.07 5.28 14.66
N ASP A 136 -2.84 5.03 14.20
CA ASP A 136 -1.60 5.15 14.99
C ASP A 136 -1.29 6.59 15.42
N HIS A 137 -1.89 7.58 14.75
CA HIS A 137 -1.68 9.00 15.04
C HIS A 137 -2.90 9.67 15.67
N ASP A 138 -3.98 8.92 15.92
CA ASP A 138 -5.21 9.42 16.51
C ASP A 138 -5.13 9.45 18.04
N LYS A 139 -4.50 10.50 18.57
CA LYS A 139 -4.32 10.69 20.02
C LYS A 139 -5.63 10.79 20.79
N GLU A 140 -6.70 11.28 20.16
CA GLU A 140 -8.00 11.38 20.81
C GLU A 140 -8.61 10.00 21.01
N LEU A 141 -8.54 9.13 20.00
CA LEU A 141 -9.00 7.74 20.10
C LEU A 141 -8.25 6.97 21.20
N PHE A 142 -6.93 7.10 21.27
CA PHE A 142 -6.13 6.47 22.34
C PHE A 142 -6.53 6.98 23.71
N LYS A 143 -6.66 8.31 23.86
CA LYS A 143 -7.04 8.93 25.13
C LYS A 143 -8.41 8.46 25.60
N VAL A 144 -9.42 8.50 24.72
CA VAL A 144 -10.78 8.05 25.04
C VAL A 144 -10.80 6.58 25.43
N THR A 145 -10.05 5.73 24.71
CA THR A 145 -9.94 4.30 25.02
C THR A 145 -9.34 4.08 26.42
N LEU A 146 -8.24 4.78 26.73
CA LEU A 146 -7.61 4.69 28.04
C LEU A 146 -8.52 5.20 29.15
N ASP A 147 -9.22 6.31 28.94
CA ASP A 147 -10.15 6.87 29.92
C ASP A 147 -11.29 5.88 30.22
N VAL A 148 -11.85 5.23 29.18
CA VAL A 148 -12.86 4.16 29.34
C VAL A 148 -12.32 3.02 30.20
N ILE A 149 -11.13 2.49 29.89
CA ILE A 149 -10.57 1.36 30.65
C ILE A 149 -10.27 1.79 32.10
N LYS A 150 -9.72 2.99 32.31
CA LYS A 150 -9.42 3.53 33.65
C LYS A 150 -10.67 3.72 34.50
N GLU A 151 -11.72 4.29 33.93
CA GLU A 151 -12.97 4.54 34.63
C GLU A 151 -13.71 3.24 34.95
N ASP A 152 -13.75 2.31 34.00
CA ASP A 152 -14.50 1.07 34.16
C ASP A 152 -13.78 0.03 35.01
N CYS A 153 -12.44 -0.03 34.98
CA CYS A 153 -11.67 -0.90 35.88
C CYS A 153 -11.78 -0.50 37.36
N ARG A 154 -12.18 0.74 37.68
CA ARG A 154 -12.46 1.15 39.06
C ARG A 154 -13.76 0.54 39.62
N LYS A 155 -14.63 0.02 38.75
CA LYS A 155 -15.89 -0.59 39.18
C LYS A 155 -15.59 -1.95 39.82
N PRO A 156 -16.25 -2.34 40.93
CA PRO A 156 -15.99 -3.60 41.62
C PRO A 156 -16.09 -4.84 40.73
N ARG A 157 -16.89 -4.77 39.65
CA ARG A 157 -17.08 -5.86 38.68
C ARG A 157 -15.88 -6.11 37.76
N HIS A 158 -14.98 -5.14 37.63
CA HIS A 158 -13.85 -5.15 36.69
C HIS A 158 -12.49 -5.01 37.40
N ALA A 159 -12.47 -4.81 38.72
CA ALA A 159 -11.25 -4.53 39.47
C ALA A 159 -10.21 -5.67 39.43
N GLU A 160 -10.64 -6.94 39.33
CA GLU A 160 -9.73 -8.09 39.29
C GLU A 160 -9.35 -8.54 37.88
N LYS A 161 -10.29 -8.48 36.93
CA LYS A 161 -10.12 -9.05 35.58
C LYS A 161 -9.95 -7.99 34.49
N GLY A 162 -10.27 -6.73 34.75
CA GLY A 162 -10.33 -5.68 33.75
C GLY A 162 -11.63 -5.66 32.94
N CYS A 163 -11.60 -4.91 31.84
CA CYS A 163 -12.72 -4.68 30.94
C CYS A 163 -12.63 -5.60 29.72
N HIS A 164 -13.76 -6.20 29.33
CA HIS A 164 -13.84 -7.03 28.14
C HIS A 164 -13.80 -6.18 26.85
N PHE A 165 -13.20 -6.69 25.78
CA PHE A 165 -13.07 -6.06 24.47
C PHE A 165 -14.37 -5.40 23.97
N LEU A 166 -15.47 -6.17 23.92
CA LEU A 166 -16.75 -5.67 23.42
C LEU A 166 -17.33 -4.53 24.27
N HIS A 167 -17.03 -4.50 25.57
CA HIS A 167 -17.45 -3.42 26.45
C HIS A 167 -16.69 -2.14 26.13
N VAL A 168 -15.35 -2.24 26.03
CA VAL A 168 -14.48 -1.12 25.63
C VAL A 168 -14.92 -0.56 24.27
N LEU A 169 -15.11 -1.44 23.28
CA LEU A 169 -15.57 -1.05 21.95
C LEU A 169 -16.92 -0.33 21.98
N SER A 170 -17.89 -0.82 22.76
CA SER A 170 -19.20 -0.20 22.91
C SER A 170 -19.10 1.21 23.50
N CYS A 171 -18.32 1.38 24.56
CA CYS A 171 -18.08 2.67 25.19
C CYS A 171 -17.38 3.65 24.25
N VAL A 172 -16.33 3.22 23.54
CA VAL A 172 -15.63 4.06 22.55
C VAL A 172 -16.53 4.44 21.37
N ARG A 173 -17.41 3.53 20.92
CA ARG A 173 -18.39 3.86 19.86
C ARG A 173 -19.37 4.95 20.30
N GLN A 174 -19.76 4.96 21.59
CA GLN A 174 -20.67 5.96 22.13
C GLN A 174 -20.01 7.33 22.32
N SER A 175 -18.72 7.37 22.69
CA SER A 175 -18.02 8.61 23.02
C SER A 175 -17.22 9.23 21.87
N TYR A 176 -16.78 8.42 20.89
CA TYR A 176 -15.88 8.86 19.83
C TYR A 176 -16.45 8.67 18.42
N ASN A 177 -16.72 7.43 18.00
CA ASN A 177 -17.16 7.11 16.65
C ASN A 177 -18.14 5.92 16.64
N PRO A 178 -19.45 6.15 16.40
CA PRO A 178 -20.47 5.10 16.37
C PRO A 178 -20.21 3.97 15.38
N SER A 179 -19.46 4.24 14.31
CA SER A 179 -19.15 3.31 13.23
C SER A 179 -17.71 2.79 13.29
N LEU A 180 -17.05 2.89 14.45
CA LEU A 180 -15.68 2.39 14.60
C LEU A 180 -15.62 0.86 14.37
N PRO A 181 -14.83 0.37 13.41
CA PRO A 181 -14.75 -1.06 13.13
C PRO A 181 -13.89 -1.78 14.18
N GLU A 182 -14.16 -3.08 14.39
CA GLU A 182 -13.49 -3.89 15.42
C GLU A 182 -11.98 -4.00 15.19
N VAL A 183 -11.57 -4.11 13.93
CA VAL A 183 -10.15 -4.19 13.53
C VAL A 183 -9.34 -2.96 13.95
N VAL A 184 -9.95 -1.78 13.96
CA VAL A 184 -9.30 -0.54 14.44
C VAL A 184 -9.15 -0.58 15.95
N MET A 185 -10.18 -1.04 16.67
CA MET A 185 -10.13 -1.17 18.12
C MET A 185 -9.08 -2.20 18.56
N HIS A 186 -8.95 -3.34 17.86
CA HIS A 186 -7.88 -4.30 18.10
C HIS A 186 -6.50 -3.67 17.95
N ARG A 187 -6.28 -2.92 16.86
CA ARG A 187 -5.01 -2.21 16.62
C ARG A 187 -4.70 -1.18 17.71
N VAL A 188 -5.71 -0.42 18.16
CA VAL A 188 -5.55 0.56 19.25
C VAL A 188 -5.10 -0.15 20.54
N LEU A 189 -5.74 -1.26 20.90
CA LEU A 189 -5.40 -2.00 22.12
C LEU A 189 -4.00 -2.62 22.02
N GLU A 190 -3.63 -3.17 20.87
CA GLU A 190 -2.28 -3.70 20.61
C GLU A 190 -1.20 -2.61 20.77
N LEU A 191 -1.46 -1.40 20.27
CA LEU A 191 -0.55 -0.27 20.40
C LEU A 191 -0.47 0.25 21.84
N LEU A 192 -1.59 0.30 22.57
CA LEU A 192 -1.60 0.66 24.00
C LEU A 192 -0.85 -0.37 24.85
N GLU A 193 -1.00 -1.66 24.55
CA GLU A 193 -0.27 -2.73 25.23
C GLU A 193 1.23 -2.67 24.92
N SER A 194 1.59 -2.41 23.66
CA SER A 194 2.98 -2.21 23.23
C SER A 194 3.65 -1.01 23.93
N ASN A 195 2.88 0.04 24.22
CA ASN A 195 3.33 1.22 24.95
C ASN A 195 3.33 1.04 26.48
N SER A 196 2.91 -0.13 26.99
CA SER A 196 2.73 -0.38 28.44
C SER A 196 1.71 0.54 29.10
N ASP A 197 0.71 1.03 28.36
CA ASP A 197 -0.40 1.79 28.92
C ASP A 197 -1.50 0.86 29.48
N ILE A 198 -1.66 -0.33 28.89
CA ILE A 198 -2.58 -1.38 29.31
C ILE A 198 -1.91 -2.76 29.28
N VAL A 199 -2.52 -3.74 29.92
CA VAL A 199 -2.11 -5.15 29.86
C VAL A 199 -3.31 -6.06 29.63
N SER A 200 -3.13 -7.08 28.79
CA SER A 200 -4.07 -8.17 28.62
C SER A 200 -3.97 -9.14 29.81
N THR A 201 -5.02 -9.22 30.62
CA THR A 201 -5.08 -10.13 31.78
C THR A 201 -5.50 -11.53 31.40
N MET A 202 -6.39 -11.62 30.41
CA MET A 202 -7.00 -12.83 29.86
C MET A 202 -7.38 -12.55 28.41
N GLU A 203 -7.74 -13.59 27.66
CA GLU A 203 -8.21 -13.43 26.29
C GLU A 203 -9.39 -12.43 26.21
N GLY A 204 -9.15 -11.30 25.54
CA GLY A 204 -10.12 -10.24 25.36
C GLY A 204 -10.40 -9.37 26.59
N TYR A 205 -9.58 -9.42 27.65
CA TYR A 205 -9.72 -8.56 28.83
C TYR A 205 -8.50 -7.66 29.03
N PHE A 206 -8.75 -6.37 29.27
CA PHE A 206 -7.72 -5.35 29.39
C PHE A 206 -7.83 -4.59 30.70
N MET A 207 -6.70 -4.30 31.32
CA MET A 207 -6.60 -3.40 32.47
C MET A 207 -5.50 -2.38 32.24
N VAL A 208 -5.59 -1.24 32.92
CA VAL A 208 -4.51 -0.23 32.92
C VAL A 208 -3.43 -0.67 33.91
N PHE A 209 -2.16 -0.38 33.58
CA PHE A 209 -1.03 -0.57 34.49
C PHE A 209 -1.11 0.32 35.74
#